data_AF-A0A6F8Y397-F1
#
_entry.id   AF-A0A6F8Y397-F1
#
_cell.length_a   1.000
_cell.length_b   1.000
_cell.length_c   1.000
_cell.angle_alpha   90.00
_cell.angle_beta   90.00
_cell.angle_gamma   90.00
#
_symmetry.space_group_name_H-M   'P 1'
#
loop_
_entity.id
_entity.type
_entity.pdbx_description
1 polymer ?
#
loop_
_entity_poly.entity_id
_entity_poly.type
_entity_poly.pdbx_seq_one_letter_code
_entity_poly.pdbx_strand_id
1 'polypeptide(L)'
;MTGTTLDDYTDRYARRVRGMTASEIRALFAVASRPEVVSLAGGAPYVAALPLDAVGEMLSKLATDHGPTTLQYGIGQGTLELRERICEVMALSGIDVGCGASPKTWW
;
A
#
# COMPACT_ATOMS: atom_id res chain seq x y z
N MET A 1 -21.56 -25.25 19.24
CA MET A 1 -20.21 -24.72 19.56
C MET A 1 -20.31 -23.20 19.63
N THR A 2 -20.80 -22.70 20.76
CA THR A 2 -21.05 -21.29 21.00
C THR A 2 -19.71 -20.61 21.28
N GLY A 3 -19.15 -19.93 20.28
CA GLY A 3 -17.94 -19.13 20.45
C GLY A 3 -18.24 -17.96 21.39
N THR A 4 -17.41 -17.77 22.41
CA THR A 4 -17.42 -16.61 23.30
C THR A 4 -16.92 -15.38 22.55
N THR A 5 -17.72 -14.81 21.67
CA THR A 5 -17.47 -13.48 21.09
C THR A 5 -17.97 -12.43 22.08
N LEU A 6 -17.09 -11.50 22.49
CA LEU A 6 -17.39 -10.35 23.36
C LEU A 6 -18.20 -9.25 22.63
N ASP A 7 -18.81 -9.57 21.50
CA ASP A 7 -19.44 -8.63 20.59
C ASP A 7 -20.93 -8.97 20.43
N ASP A 8 -21.76 -8.17 21.10
CA ASP A 8 -23.22 -8.30 21.15
C ASP A 8 -23.89 -8.11 19.77
N TYR A 9 -23.18 -7.63 18.75
CA TYR A 9 -23.71 -7.38 17.40
C TYR A 9 -23.30 -8.43 16.37
N THR A 10 -22.70 -9.53 16.80
CA THR A 10 -22.19 -10.58 15.90
C THR A 10 -23.26 -11.11 14.92
N ASP A 11 -24.52 -11.13 15.33
CA ASP A 11 -25.67 -11.56 14.52
C ASP A 11 -26.02 -10.60 13.38
N ARG A 12 -25.60 -9.33 13.47
CA ARG A 12 -25.85 -8.28 12.46
C ARG A 12 -24.83 -8.29 11.34
N TYR A 13 -23.75 -9.06 11.45
CA TYR A 13 -22.71 -9.10 10.42
C TYR A 13 -23.18 -9.80 9.15
N ALA A 14 -22.77 -9.24 8.01
CA ALA A 14 -23.02 -9.83 6.71
C ALA A 14 -22.39 -11.23 6.62
N ARG A 15 -23.04 -12.15 5.91
CA ARG A 15 -22.61 -13.56 5.80
C ARG A 15 -21.14 -13.71 5.38
N ARG A 16 -20.63 -12.84 4.50
CA ARG A 16 -19.22 -12.83 4.03
C ARG A 16 -18.19 -12.63 5.15
N VAL A 17 -18.58 -11.98 6.25
CA VAL A 17 -17.70 -11.72 7.39
C VAL A 17 -17.31 -13.02 8.09
N ARG A 18 -18.15 -14.07 8.01
CA ARG A 18 -17.88 -15.37 8.65
C ARG A 18 -16.61 -16.06 8.14
N GLY A 19 -16.13 -15.71 6.95
CA GLY A 19 -14.88 -16.24 6.38
C GLY A 19 -13.66 -15.34 6.58
N MET A 20 -13.81 -14.17 7.20
CA MET A 20 -12.68 -13.26 7.43
C MET A 20 -11.89 -13.74 8.65
N THR A 21 -10.61 -14.05 8.44
CA THR A 21 -9.68 -14.45 9.50
C THR A 21 -8.56 -13.43 9.64
N ALA A 22 -7.94 -13.39 10.82
CA ALA A 22 -6.76 -12.56 11.02
C ALA A 22 -5.62 -13.04 10.10
N SER A 23 -4.82 -12.11 9.59
CA SER A 23 -3.63 -12.45 8.81
C SER A 23 -2.51 -12.85 9.77
N GLU A 24 -2.12 -14.13 9.74
CA GLU A 24 -0.99 -14.65 10.51
C GLU A 24 0.32 -13.90 10.19
N ILE A 25 0.52 -13.49 8.92
CA ILE A 25 1.67 -12.66 8.50
C ILE A 25 1.63 -11.29 9.19
N ARG A 26 0.46 -10.65 9.31
CA ARG A 26 0.34 -9.38 10.04
C ARG A 26 0.57 -9.55 11.54
N ALA A 27 0.10 -10.65 12.13
CA ALA A 27 0.37 -10.96 13.54
C ALA A 27 1.86 -11.15 13.80
N LEU A 28 2.57 -11.82 12.88
CA LEU A 28 4.02 -12.00 12.93
C LEU A 28 4.78 -10.66 12.91
N PHE A 29 4.34 -9.67 12.14
CA PHE A 29 4.97 -8.34 12.14
C PHE A 29 4.92 -7.64 13.50
N ALA A 30 3.87 -7.85 14.30
CA ALA A 30 3.76 -7.28 15.65
C ALA A 30 4.77 -7.91 16.64
N VAL A 31 5.15 -9.18 16.41
CA VAL A 31 6.17 -9.87 17.21
C VAL A 31 7.57 -9.52 16.70
N ALA A 32 7.75 -9.42 15.38
CA ALA A 32 9.02 -9.11 14.73
C ALA A 32 9.55 -7.69 15.00
N SER A 33 8.68 -6.76 15.43
CA SER A 33 9.08 -5.39 15.80
C SER A 33 9.66 -5.27 17.21
N ARG A 34 9.63 -6.35 18.01
CA ARG A 34 10.18 -6.38 19.37
C ARG A 34 11.71 -6.47 19.32
N PRO A 35 12.47 -5.58 20.00
CA PRO A 35 13.93 -5.54 19.92
C PRO A 35 14.63 -6.85 20.30
N GLU A 36 14.01 -7.66 21.18
CA GLU A 36 14.54 -8.93 21.68
C GLU A 36 14.33 -10.11 20.70
N VAL A 37 13.61 -9.93 19.61
CA VAL A 37 13.27 -10.97 18.64
C VAL A 37 14.11 -10.81 17.38
N VAL A 38 14.88 -11.85 17.02
CA VAL A 38 15.50 -11.95 15.69
C VAL A 38 14.48 -12.55 14.73
N SER A 39 13.93 -11.73 13.83
CA SER A 39 12.93 -12.16 12.84
C SER A 39 13.57 -12.38 11.47
N LEU A 40 13.50 -13.61 10.95
CA LEU A 40 13.84 -13.98 9.57
C LEU A 40 12.59 -14.21 8.69
N ALA A 41 11.40 -14.03 9.27
CA ALA A 41 10.12 -14.34 8.64
C ALA A 41 9.37 -13.09 8.15
N GLY A 42 9.88 -11.89 8.47
CA GLY A 42 9.33 -10.62 8.01
C GLY A 42 9.87 -10.20 6.64
N GLY A 43 9.02 -9.61 5.81
CA GLY A 43 9.39 -8.97 4.53
C GLY A 43 9.62 -7.46 4.63
N ALA A 44 9.97 -6.96 5.82
CA ALA A 44 10.21 -5.54 6.02
C ALA A 44 11.51 -5.11 5.30
N PRO A 45 11.49 -4.07 4.46
CA PRO A 45 12.69 -3.60 3.79
C PRO A 45 13.68 -3.00 4.80
N TYR A 46 14.97 -3.05 4.46
CA TYR A 46 16.02 -2.41 5.26
C TYR A 46 15.97 -0.88 5.08
N VAL A 47 15.17 -0.21 5.91
CA VAL A 47 14.88 1.22 5.80
C VAL A 47 16.10 2.13 5.98
N ALA A 48 17.15 1.67 6.68
CA ALA A 48 18.38 2.44 6.83
C ALA A 48 19.20 2.55 5.54
N ALA A 49 18.92 1.73 4.52
CA ALA A 49 19.49 1.90 3.18
C ALA A 49 18.68 2.86 2.29
N LEU A 50 17.54 3.38 2.76
CA LEU A 50 16.80 4.38 2.00
C LEU A 50 17.59 5.70 1.95
N PRO A 51 17.65 6.39 0.81
CA PRO A 51 18.30 7.69 0.69
C PRO A 51 17.43 8.78 1.33
N LEU A 52 17.46 8.89 2.66
CA LEU A 52 16.56 9.77 3.42
C LEU A 52 16.71 11.25 3.05
N ASP A 53 17.90 11.69 2.66
CA ASP A 53 18.14 13.06 2.19
C ASP A 53 17.34 13.35 0.92
N ALA A 54 17.40 12.45 -0.07
CA ALA A 54 16.64 12.57 -1.31
C ALA A 54 15.12 12.52 -1.05
N VAL A 55 14.67 11.69 -0.10
CA VAL A 55 13.26 11.65 0.31
C VAL A 55 12.83 12.98 0.92
N GLY A 56 13.64 13.55 1.80
CA GLY A 56 13.39 14.86 2.41
C GLY A 56 13.31 15.98 1.37
N GLU A 57 14.25 16.02 0.44
CA GLU A 57 14.26 16.99 -0.66
C GLU A 57 13.00 16.88 -1.55
N MET A 58 12.61 15.66 -1.90
CA MET A 58 11.39 15.42 -2.69
C MET A 58 10.13 15.90 -1.96
N LEU A 59 10.01 15.61 -0.67
CA LEU A 59 8.86 16.06 0.13
C LEU A 59 8.83 17.59 0.26
N SER A 60 9.99 18.22 0.46
CA SER A 60 10.10 19.68 0.50
C SER A 60 9.63 20.29 -0.82
N LYS A 61 10.11 19.76 -1.94
CA LYS A 61 9.73 20.23 -3.28
C LYS A 61 8.23 20.05 -3.54
N LEU A 62 7.67 18.92 -3.12
CA LEU A 62 6.24 18.65 -3.26
C LEU A 62 5.40 19.69 -2.49
N ALA A 63 5.82 20.03 -1.27
CA ALA A 63 5.14 21.03 -0.45
C ALA A 63 5.26 22.45 -1.03
N THR A 64 6.43 22.84 -1.55
CA THR A 64 6.65 24.19 -2.11
C THR A 64 5.99 24.37 -3.47
N ASP A 65 6.10 23.39 -4.35
CA ASP A 65 5.74 23.54 -5.76
C ASP A 65 4.29 23.09 -6.03
N HIS A 66 3.79 22.14 -5.22
CA HIS A 66 2.51 21.47 -5.44
C HIS A 66 1.63 21.35 -4.18
N GLY A 67 1.89 22.16 -3.15
CA GLY A 67 1.25 22.06 -1.83
C GLY A 67 -0.27 21.97 -1.85
N PRO A 68 -1.01 22.92 -2.47
CA PRO A 68 -2.46 22.88 -2.52
C PRO A 68 -3.03 21.63 -3.18
N THR A 69 -2.40 21.15 -4.26
CA THR A 69 -2.84 19.96 -4.99
C THR A 69 -2.53 18.68 -4.21
N THR A 70 -1.35 18.61 -3.58
CA THR A 70 -0.89 17.45 -2.80
C THR A 70 -1.76 17.19 -1.57
N LEU A 71 -2.23 18.27 -0.92
CA LEU A 71 -3.04 18.18 0.29
C LEU A 71 -4.55 18.08 0.02
N GLN A 72 -4.97 18.21 -1.25
CA GLN A 72 -6.37 18.11 -1.65
C GLN A 72 -6.76 16.67 -1.97
N TYR A 73 -8.06 16.38 -1.93
CA TYR A 73 -8.62 15.14 -2.43
C TYR A 73 -8.11 14.78 -3.83
N GLY A 74 -7.65 13.54 -3.97
CA GLY A 74 -7.33 12.93 -5.26
C GLY A 74 -8.50 12.12 -5.82
N ILE A 75 -8.36 11.69 -7.08
CA ILE A 75 -9.24 10.69 -7.68
C ILE A 75 -8.79 9.28 -7.29
N GLY A 76 -9.72 8.34 -7.16
CA GLY A 76 -9.41 6.96 -6.74
C GLY A 76 -8.46 6.21 -7.69
N GLN A 77 -8.29 6.69 -8.92
CA GLN A 77 -7.38 6.10 -9.92
C GLN A 77 -5.92 6.59 -9.80
N GLY A 78 -5.65 7.60 -8.97
CA GLY A 78 -4.34 8.28 -8.93
C GLY A 78 -4.12 9.28 -10.08
N THR A 79 -2.96 9.94 -10.08
CA THR A 79 -2.63 10.99 -11.06
C THR A 79 -2.29 10.41 -12.44
N LEU A 80 -2.57 11.14 -13.51
CA LEU A 80 -2.27 10.69 -14.88
C LEU A 80 -0.76 10.48 -15.04
N GLU A 81 0.03 11.44 -14.53
CA GLU A 81 1.48 11.44 -14.60
C GLU A 81 2.05 10.17 -13.95
N LEU A 82 1.57 9.78 -12.76
CA LEU A 82 2.04 8.57 -12.10
C LEU A 82 1.71 7.31 -12.91
N ARG A 83 0.50 7.23 -13.48
CA ARG A 83 0.09 6.08 -14.29
C ARG A 83 0.95 5.93 -15.54
N GLU A 84 1.24 7.03 -16.24
CA GLU A 84 2.11 7.04 -17.42
C GLU A 84 3.54 6.63 -17.05
N ARG A 85 4.08 7.14 -15.93
CA ARG A 85 5.42 6.74 -15.44
C ARG A 85 5.49 5.27 -15.05
N ILE A 86 4.43 4.70 -14.47
CA ILE A 86 4.37 3.26 -14.18
C ILE A 86 4.48 2.47 -15.48
N CYS A 87 3.77 2.86 -16.55
CA CYS A 87 3.88 2.21 -17.85
C CYS A 87 5.31 2.26 -18.40
N GLU A 88 5.97 3.42 -18.32
CA GLU A 88 7.38 3.56 -18.73
C GLU A 88 8.32 2.62 -17.96
N VAL A 89 8.14 2.50 -16.64
CA VAL A 89 8.95 1.58 -15.81
C VAL A 89 8.67 0.13 -16.17
N MET A 90 7.40 -0.24 -16.41
CA MET A 90 7.03 -1.61 -16.80
C MET A 90 7.57 -1.98 -18.18
N ALA A 91 7.67 -1.02 -19.11
CA ALA A 91 8.25 -1.24 -20.43
C ALA A 91 9.73 -1.66 -20.35
N LEU A 92 10.48 -1.19 -19.34
CA LEU A 92 11.86 -1.66 -19.08
C LEU A 92 11.93 -3.16 -18.74
N SER A 93 10.82 -3.73 -18.28
CA SER A 93 10.67 -5.17 -18.01
C SER A 93 10.04 -5.93 -19.18
N GLY A 94 9.88 -5.30 -20.35
CA GLY A 94 9.28 -5.89 -21.55
C GLY A 94 7.75 -5.96 -21.54
N ILE A 95 7.09 -5.29 -20.59
CA ILE A 95 5.62 -5.22 -20.52
C ILE A 95 5.17 -3.99 -21.32
N ASP A 96 4.72 -4.22 -22.55
CA ASP A 96 4.28 -3.16 -23.46
C ASP A 96 2.78 -2.84 -23.29
N VAL A 97 2.47 -1.55 -23.36
CA VAL A 97 1.15 -0.93 -23.24
C VAL A 97 0.23 -1.33 -24.41
N GLY A 98 0.85 -1.71 -25.54
CA GLY A 98 0.15 -2.22 -26.74
C GLY A 98 -0.60 -3.53 -26.54
N CYS A 99 -0.32 -4.29 -25.47
CA CYS A 99 -1.08 -5.48 -25.10
C CYS A 99 -2.30 -5.11 -24.22
N GLY A 100 -3.18 -4.25 -24.74
CA GLY A 100 -4.58 -4.12 -24.27
C GLY A 100 -4.90 -3.07 -23.21
N ALA A 101 -3.99 -2.17 -22.84
CA ALA A 101 -4.27 -1.19 -21.78
C ALA A 101 -3.69 0.20 -22.10
N SER A 102 -4.29 0.92 -23.04
CA SER A 102 -3.97 2.35 -23.23
C SER A 102 -4.19 3.12 -21.93
N PRO A 103 -3.29 3.99 -21.46
CA PRO A 103 -3.54 4.87 -20.30
C PRO A 103 -4.79 5.73 -20.52
N LYS A 104 -5.17 5.91 -21.79
CA LYS A 104 -6.40 6.57 -22.24
C LYS A 104 -7.65 5.68 -22.29
N THR A 105 -7.66 4.48 -21.71
CA THR A 105 -8.87 3.65 -21.59
C THR A 105 -9.17 3.22 -20.15
N TRP A 106 -8.44 3.76 -19.17
CA TRP A 106 -8.64 3.48 -17.73
C TRP A 106 -9.60 4.51 -17.10
N TRP A 107 -10.58 4.98 -17.89
CA TRP A 107 -11.58 5.97 -17.52
C TRP A 107 -12.99 5.39 -17.64
#